data_AF-A0A1I3LI16-F1
#
_entry.id   AF-A0A1I3LI16-F1
#
_cell.length_a   1.000
_cell.length_b   1.000
_cell.length_c   1.000
_cell.angle_alpha   90.00
_cell.angle_beta   90.00
_cell.angle_gamma   90.00
#
_symmetry.space_group_name_H-M   'P 1'
#
loop_
_entity.id
_entity.type
_entity.pdbx_description
1 polymer ?
#
loop_
_entity_poly.entity_id
_entity_poly.type
_entity_poly.pdbx_seq_one_letter_code
_entity_poly.pdbx_strand_id
1 'polypeptide(L)'
;MGTIITRRVNGSGPYAYRVEYSDGSHHWEYLGPVGKVDPDDLEDHEVAQLRDEGFGLARFRNTQRHEFADRDVANAIRDQLDDDELAPTDDRREATIVLAEDASLSTQTLVSGKAADSRADAGGYGQEPLTDSERNRIDFTKTNVMHARAAKAAIQDEGIDDWMAIYDHRLEPEEHVNLAQRNRESIQGERLDEDDTDAAEDERIAVLEQAESQAEQRAREACEEGHEEACDELRNMGWSDDEIRELEQYADAQDFARVVVDEKATAAN
;
A
#
# COMPACT_ATOMS: atom_id res chain seq x y z
N MET A 1 -14.16 7.27 50.88
CA MET A 1 -12.93 6.54 50.55
C MET A 1 -13.24 5.64 49.39
N GLY A 2 -12.74 5.98 48.20
CA GLY A 2 -12.93 5.21 46.99
C GLY A 2 -12.15 3.89 47.03
N THR A 3 -12.75 2.82 46.52
CA THR A 3 -12.08 1.55 46.24
C THR A 3 -12.11 1.29 44.74
N ILE A 4 -11.00 0.83 44.17
CA ILE A 4 -10.94 0.47 42.76
C ILE A 4 -11.50 -0.93 42.57
N ILE A 5 -12.42 -1.08 41.63
CA ILE A 5 -12.98 -2.37 41.22
C ILE A 5 -12.80 -2.52 39.72
N THR A 6 -12.27 -3.67 39.30
CA THR A 6 -12.15 -4.00 37.89
C THR A 6 -13.27 -4.94 37.43
N ARG A 7 -13.84 -4.70 36.24
CA ARG A 7 -14.93 -5.52 35.70
C ARG A 7 -14.82 -5.68 34.19
N ARG A 8 -15.16 -6.87 33.69
CA ARG A 8 -15.39 -7.13 32.27
C ARG A 8 -16.87 -6.91 31.95
N VAL A 9 -17.16 -6.26 30.83
CA VAL A 9 -18.53 -5.96 30.38
C VAL A 9 -18.69 -6.50 28.97
N ASN A 10 -19.65 -7.42 28.78
CA ASN A 10 -19.96 -8.04 27.49
C ASN A 10 -18.76 -8.67 26.73
N GLY A 11 -17.81 -9.24 27.47
CA GLY A 11 -16.59 -9.82 26.88
C GLY A 11 -15.48 -8.81 26.59
N SER A 12 -15.75 -7.50 26.69
CA SER A 12 -14.75 -6.43 26.59
C SER A 12 -14.27 -5.99 27.98
N GLY A 13 -13.03 -5.50 28.06
CA GLY A 13 -12.36 -5.12 29.31
C GLY A 13 -11.20 -6.07 29.66
N PRO A 14 -10.54 -5.90 30.82
CA PRO A 14 -11.10 -5.30 32.03
C PRO A 14 -11.12 -3.76 32.07
N TYR A 15 -12.14 -3.21 32.73
CA TYR A 15 -12.35 -1.78 32.97
C TYR A 15 -12.23 -1.45 34.46
N ALA A 16 -11.61 -0.32 34.80
CA ALA A 16 -11.46 0.15 36.17
C ALA A 16 -12.60 1.13 36.54
N TYR A 17 -13.14 0.94 37.74
CA TYR A 17 -14.15 1.81 38.33
C TYR A 17 -13.73 2.24 39.71
N ARG A 18 -13.89 3.52 40.03
CA ARG A 18 -13.85 4.03 41.40
C ARG A 18 -15.22 3.82 42.02
N VAL A 19 -15.27 3.11 43.13
CA VAL A 19 -16.51 2.87 43.87
C VAL A 19 -16.43 3.56 45.23
N GLU A 20 -17.31 4.53 45.42
CA GLU A 20 -17.49 5.22 46.69
C GLU A 20 -18.74 4.72 47.40
N TYR A 21 -18.59 4.40 48.68
CA TYR A 21 -19.69 3.97 49.54
C TYR A 21 -20.12 5.13 50.44
N SER A 22 -21.37 5.57 50.31
CA SER A 22 -21.96 6.60 51.18
C SER A 22 -23.43 6.26 51.49
N ASP A 23 -23.79 6.30 52.77
CA ASP A 23 -25.17 6.17 53.28
C ASP A 23 -26.03 5.05 52.65
N GLY A 24 -25.46 3.86 52.47
CA GLY A 24 -26.15 2.70 51.91
C GLY A 24 -26.30 2.71 50.39
N SER A 25 -25.70 3.69 49.70
CA SER A 25 -25.60 3.80 48.25
C SER A 25 -24.16 3.61 47.77
N HIS A 26 -24.00 3.13 46.54
CA HIS A 26 -22.71 3.07 45.85
C HIS A 26 -22.72 4.03 44.67
N HIS A 27 -21.67 4.86 44.58
CA HIS A 27 -21.39 5.64 43.39
C HIS A 27 -20.30 4.95 42.59
N TRP A 28 -20.54 4.73 41.30
CA TRP A 28 -19.60 4.10 40.39
C TRP A 28 -19.14 5.15 39.38
N GLU A 29 -17.87 5.49 39.44
CA GLU A 29 -17.21 6.35 38.47
C GLU A 29 -16.32 5.50 37.56
N TYR A 30 -16.48 5.66 36.25
CA TYR A 30 -15.66 4.95 35.26
C TYR A 30 -14.33 5.66 35.08
N LEU A 31 -13.24 4.96 35.35
CA LEU A 31 -11.88 5.52 35.26
C LEU A 31 -11.21 5.21 33.93
N GLY A 32 -11.69 4.22 33.19
CA GLY A 32 -11.10 3.81 31.91
C GLY A 32 -10.78 2.32 31.82
N PRO A 33 -10.23 1.87 30.69
CA PRO A 33 -9.70 0.52 30.55
C PRO A 33 -8.52 0.30 31.51
N VAL A 34 -8.43 -0.92 32.03
CA VAL A 34 -7.40 -1.27 33.00
C VAL A 34 -6.01 -1.07 32.39
N GLY A 35 -5.27 -0.16 33.01
CA GLY A 35 -3.94 0.28 32.61
C GLY A 35 -3.85 1.26 31.45
N LYS A 36 -4.99 1.78 30.99
CA LYS A 36 -5.10 3.15 30.46
C LYS A 36 -5.33 4.18 31.55
N VAL A 37 -5.55 3.74 32.79
CA VAL A 37 -5.83 4.64 33.91
C VAL A 37 -4.59 5.48 34.20
N ASP A 38 -4.75 6.80 34.09
CA ASP A 38 -3.72 7.75 34.44
C ASP A 38 -3.64 7.86 35.97
N PRO A 39 -2.49 7.56 36.59
CA PRO A 39 -2.34 7.70 38.03
C PRO A 39 -2.42 9.14 38.53
N ASP A 40 -2.32 10.15 37.67
CA ASP A 40 -2.47 11.56 38.08
C ASP A 40 -3.94 11.90 38.44
N ASP A 41 -4.90 11.12 37.95
CA ASP A 41 -6.33 11.23 38.28
C ASP A 41 -6.75 10.41 39.51
N LEU A 42 -5.78 9.75 40.16
CA LEU A 42 -6.00 8.81 41.25
C LEU A 42 -5.34 9.29 42.55
N GLU A 43 -5.93 8.92 43.68
CA GLU A 43 -5.28 9.06 44.99
C GLU A 43 -4.20 7.96 45.18
N ASP A 44 -3.18 8.23 46.00
CA ASP A 44 -2.04 7.33 46.21
C ASP A 44 -2.45 5.90 46.62
N HIS A 45 -3.53 5.75 47.40
CA HIS A 45 -4.03 4.44 47.82
C HIS A 45 -4.76 3.69 46.69
N GLU A 46 -5.36 4.40 45.73
CA GLU A 46 -6.00 3.82 44.54
C GLU A 46 -4.94 3.32 43.56
N VAL A 47 -3.85 4.07 43.40
CA VAL A 47 -2.66 3.68 42.65
C VAL A 47 -2.03 2.42 43.25
N ALA A 48 -1.97 2.34 44.58
CA ALA A 48 -1.47 1.15 45.27
C ALA A 48 -2.37 -0.08 45.05
N GLN A 49 -3.69 0.08 45.12
CA GLN A 49 -4.66 -1.00 44.83
C GLN A 49 -4.49 -1.54 43.41
N LEU A 50 -4.37 -0.67 42.40
CA LEU A 50 -4.15 -1.10 41.02
C LEU A 50 -2.84 -1.87 40.85
N ARG A 51 -1.76 -1.47 41.56
CA ARG A 51 -0.50 -2.22 41.53
C ARG A 51 -0.60 -3.58 42.22
N ASP A 52 -1.25 -3.65 43.38
CA ASP A 52 -1.43 -4.90 44.13
C ASP A 52 -2.28 -5.91 43.34
N GLU A 53 -3.27 -5.42 42.57
CA GLU A 53 -4.06 -6.25 41.66
C GLU A 53 -3.31 -6.62 40.35
N GLY A 54 -2.04 -6.22 40.21
CA GLY A 54 -1.18 -6.56 39.07
C GLY A 54 -1.47 -5.76 37.80
N PHE A 55 -2.16 -4.63 37.92
CA PHE A 55 -2.51 -3.80 36.78
C PHE A 55 -1.46 -2.73 36.52
N GLY A 56 -0.78 -2.84 35.37
CA GLY A 56 0.15 -1.80 34.91
C GLY A 56 -0.58 -0.48 34.71
N LEU A 57 -0.04 0.62 35.24
CA LEU A 57 -0.60 1.98 35.09
C LEU A 57 -0.06 2.61 33.80
N ALA A 58 -0.83 3.52 33.18
CA ALA A 58 -0.47 4.11 31.90
C ALA A 58 0.95 4.73 31.90
N ARG A 59 1.34 5.44 32.97
CA ARG A 59 2.65 6.08 33.07
C ARG A 59 3.85 5.13 33.20
N PHE A 60 3.63 3.87 33.57
CA PHE A 60 4.70 2.91 33.87
C PHE A 60 4.87 1.84 32.80
N ARG A 61 3.99 1.77 31.82
CA ARG A 61 4.13 0.81 30.73
C ARG A 61 5.09 1.39 29.69
N ASN A 62 6.20 0.70 29.45
CA ASN A 62 7.04 0.97 28.28
C ASN A 62 6.32 0.44 27.04
N THR A 63 5.27 1.14 26.62
CA THR A 63 4.55 0.79 25.39
C THR A 63 5.23 1.45 24.20
N GLN A 64 5.51 0.67 23.17
CA GLN A 64 5.98 1.22 21.90
C GLN A 64 4.78 1.69 21.09
N ARG A 65 4.84 2.93 20.61
CA ARG A 65 3.78 3.55 19.81
C ARG A 65 4.26 3.68 18.36
N HIS A 66 3.47 3.16 17.44
CA HIS A 66 3.75 3.19 16.02
C HIS A 66 2.61 3.91 15.31
N GLU A 67 2.90 5.10 14.78
CA GLU A 67 1.95 5.92 14.03
C GLU A 67 1.89 5.48 12.57
N PHE A 68 0.68 5.22 12.09
CA PHE A 68 0.38 4.96 10.69
C PHE A 68 -0.27 6.20 10.09
N ALA A 69 -0.17 6.34 8.77
CA ALA A 69 -0.81 7.45 8.09
C ALA A 69 -2.32 7.29 7.96
N ASP A 70 -2.79 6.05 7.84
CA ASP A 70 -4.20 5.73 7.69
C ASP A 70 -4.68 4.80 8.80
N ARG A 71 -5.85 5.12 9.36
CA ARG A 71 -6.46 4.37 10.47
C ARG A 71 -6.91 2.98 10.05
N ASP A 72 -7.41 2.84 8.83
CA ASP A 72 -7.92 1.57 8.33
C ASP A 72 -6.75 0.62 8.04
N VAL A 73 -5.60 1.14 7.59
CA VAL A 73 -4.33 0.39 7.52
C VAL A 73 -3.89 -0.06 8.92
N ALA A 74 -3.88 0.84 9.91
CA ALA A 74 -3.56 0.48 11.28
C ALA A 74 -4.49 -0.64 11.82
N ASN A 75 -5.79 -0.56 11.52
CA ASN A 75 -6.75 -1.57 11.93
C ASN A 75 -6.55 -2.92 11.23
N ALA A 76 -6.20 -2.93 9.94
CA ALA A 76 -5.90 -4.16 9.21
C ALA A 76 -4.66 -4.88 9.77
N ILE A 77 -3.67 -4.13 10.26
CA ILE A 77 -2.52 -4.70 10.97
C ILE A 77 -2.94 -5.24 12.34
N ARG A 78 -3.74 -4.49 13.12
CA ARG A 78 -4.26 -4.97 14.41
C ARG A 78 -5.01 -6.30 14.29
N ASP A 79 -5.75 -6.50 13.22
CA ASP A 79 -6.50 -7.74 12.97
C ASP A 79 -5.62 -8.98 12.71
N GLN A 80 -4.32 -8.78 12.47
CA GLN A 80 -3.33 -9.84 12.28
C GLN A 80 -2.52 -10.12 13.56
N LEU A 81 -2.68 -9.31 14.60
CA LEU A 81 -1.95 -9.44 15.86
C LEU A 81 -2.81 -10.16 16.90
N ASP A 82 -2.16 -10.95 17.74
CA ASP A 82 -2.81 -11.53 18.91
C ASP A 82 -3.10 -10.44 19.97
N ASP A 83 -4.18 -10.59 20.74
CA ASP A 83 -4.63 -9.59 21.71
C ASP A 83 -3.60 -9.31 22.84
N ASP A 84 -2.68 -10.25 23.09
CA ASP A 84 -1.58 -10.13 24.07
C ASP A 84 -0.38 -9.33 23.55
N GLU A 85 -0.26 -9.14 22.24
CA GLU A 85 0.76 -8.32 21.61
C GLU A 85 0.41 -6.81 21.65
N LEU A 86 -0.88 -6.50 21.77
CA LEU A 86 -1.39 -5.14 21.88
C LEU A 86 -1.41 -4.67 23.33
N ALA A 87 -0.99 -3.43 23.54
CA ALA A 87 -1.14 -2.85 24.86
C ALA A 87 -2.63 -2.72 25.20
N PRO A 88 -3.03 -2.85 26.47
CA PRO A 88 -4.38 -2.47 26.88
C PRO A 88 -4.67 -0.98 26.64
N THR A 89 -3.61 -0.20 26.37
CA THR A 89 -3.66 1.19 25.94
C THR A 89 -3.92 1.43 24.45
N ASP A 90 -3.98 0.39 23.63
CA ASP A 90 -4.29 0.51 22.20
C ASP A 90 -5.76 0.91 21.97
N ASP A 91 -6.03 1.73 20.96
CA ASP A 91 -7.37 2.14 20.56
C ASP A 91 -7.55 2.07 19.04
N ARG A 92 -8.51 1.27 18.59
CA ARG A 92 -8.86 1.12 17.16
C ARG A 92 -9.39 2.38 16.51
N ARG A 93 -9.78 3.38 17.29
CA ARG A 93 -10.21 4.70 16.80
C ARG A 93 -9.02 5.55 16.34
N GLU A 94 -7.80 5.23 16.78
CA GLU A 94 -6.58 5.95 16.44
C GLU A 94 -5.81 5.24 15.32
N ALA A 95 -5.07 6.01 14.51
CA ALA A 95 -4.13 5.49 13.52
C ALA A 95 -2.79 5.04 14.16
N THR A 96 -2.71 5.00 15.49
CA THR A 96 -1.50 4.63 16.23
C THR A 96 -1.68 3.27 16.87
N ILE A 97 -0.83 2.31 16.52
CA ILE A 97 -0.79 1.00 17.20
C ILE A 97 0.11 1.12 18.42
N VAL A 98 -0.41 0.71 19.57
CA VAL A 98 0.33 0.68 20.84
C VAL A 98 0.61 -0.77 21.20
N LEU A 99 1.88 -1.18 21.12
CA LEU A 99 2.31 -2.54 21.47
C LEU A 99 2.50 -2.71 22.97
N ALA A 100 2.22 -3.92 23.46
CA ALA A 100 2.53 -4.33 24.82
C ALA A 100 4.05 -4.27 25.09
N GLU A 101 4.43 -4.17 26.36
CA GLU A 101 5.86 -4.12 26.76
C GLU A 101 6.59 -5.43 26.42
N ASP A 102 5.87 -6.54 26.49
CA ASP A 102 6.32 -7.90 26.22
C ASP A 102 5.98 -8.40 24.81
N ALA A 103 5.53 -7.50 23.92
CA ALA A 103 5.27 -7.83 22.52
C ALA A 103 6.50 -8.51 21.89
N SER A 104 6.28 -9.56 21.10
CA SER A 104 7.36 -10.32 20.49
C SER A 104 8.18 -9.45 19.53
N LEU A 105 9.48 -9.76 19.42
CA LEU A 105 10.37 -9.03 18.52
C LEU A 105 9.90 -9.09 17.06
N SER A 106 9.26 -10.20 16.66
CA SER A 106 8.60 -10.36 15.36
C SER A 106 7.49 -9.33 15.15
N THR A 107 6.60 -9.16 16.13
CA THR A 107 5.52 -8.18 16.08
C THR A 107 6.06 -6.76 16.06
N GLN A 108 7.03 -6.45 16.92
CA GLN A 108 7.68 -5.13 16.94
C GLN A 108 8.29 -4.79 15.58
N THR A 109 9.00 -5.74 14.97
CA THR A 109 9.63 -5.55 13.65
C THR A 109 8.58 -5.37 12.56
N LEU A 110 7.53 -6.19 12.55
CA LEU A 110 6.43 -6.11 11.57
C LEU A 110 5.72 -4.76 11.65
N VAL A 111 5.26 -4.37 12.84
CA VAL A 111 4.47 -3.15 13.04
C VAL A 111 5.31 -1.91 12.79
N SER A 112 6.58 -1.90 13.22
CA SER A 112 7.50 -0.81 12.92
C SER A 112 7.76 -0.66 11.41
N GLY A 113 7.99 -1.78 10.71
CA GLY A 113 8.14 -1.79 9.25
C GLY A 113 6.89 -1.26 8.54
N LYS A 114 5.71 -1.80 8.87
CA LYS A 114 4.44 -1.37 8.27
C LYS A 114 4.08 0.08 8.58
N ALA A 115 4.43 0.59 9.76
CA ALA A 115 4.27 2.00 10.10
C ALA A 115 5.26 2.90 9.34
N ALA A 116 6.45 2.42 9.04
CA ALA A 116 7.40 3.13 8.18
C ALA A 116 6.91 3.17 6.74
N ASP A 117 6.48 2.02 6.19
CA ASP A 117 5.89 1.91 4.86
C ASP A 117 4.67 2.83 4.74
N SER A 118 3.68 2.70 5.64
CA SER A 118 2.47 3.54 5.62
C SER A 118 2.75 5.05 5.65
N ARG A 119 3.82 5.47 6.34
CA ARG A 119 4.23 6.89 6.38
C ARG A 119 5.07 7.30 5.17
N ALA A 120 5.80 6.39 4.56
CA ALA A 120 6.46 6.62 3.28
C ALA A 120 5.41 6.79 2.17
N ASP A 121 4.41 5.90 2.15
CA ASP A 121 3.28 5.91 1.21
C ASP A 121 2.44 7.20 1.36
N ALA A 122 2.22 7.66 2.61
CA ALA A 122 1.54 8.94 2.87
C ALA A 122 2.46 10.17 2.78
N GLY A 123 3.77 9.94 2.73
CA GLY A 123 4.78 10.94 2.41
C GLY A 123 4.83 11.28 0.92
N GLY A 124 3.99 10.64 0.10
CA GLY A 124 3.83 10.90 -1.32
C GLY A 124 3.46 12.36 -1.62
N TYR A 125 4.50 13.11 -2.00
CA TYR A 125 4.55 14.37 -2.76
C TYR A 125 3.52 15.46 -2.40
N GLY A 126 4.03 16.58 -1.89
CA GLY A 126 3.22 17.72 -1.42
C GLY A 126 2.12 18.12 -2.39
N GLN A 127 0.87 18.07 -1.94
CA GLN A 127 -0.34 18.30 -2.73
C GLN A 127 -0.28 19.59 -3.59
N GLU A 128 0.16 19.48 -4.84
CA GLU A 128 0.20 20.62 -5.75
C GLU A 128 -1.25 21.00 -6.13
N PRO A 129 -1.66 22.27 -6.02
CA PRO A 129 -2.99 22.68 -6.44
C PRO A 129 -3.23 22.42 -7.94
N LEU A 130 -4.43 21.95 -8.25
CA LEU A 130 -4.92 21.89 -9.63
C LEU A 130 -5.36 23.30 -10.07
N THR A 131 -4.93 23.68 -11.26
CA THR A 131 -5.47 24.81 -12.01
C THR A 131 -6.90 24.53 -12.43
N ASP A 132 -7.65 25.58 -12.76
CA ASP A 132 -9.05 25.44 -13.21
C ASP A 132 -9.15 24.66 -14.53
N SER A 133 -8.16 24.80 -15.42
CA SER A 133 -8.09 24.05 -16.68
C SER A 133 -7.87 22.55 -16.45
N GLU A 134 -7.00 22.18 -15.52
CA GLU A 134 -6.77 20.77 -15.14
C GLU A 134 -8.03 20.16 -14.49
N ARG A 135 -8.68 20.93 -13.60
CA ARG A 135 -9.92 20.52 -12.95
C ARG A 135 -11.05 20.24 -13.95
N ASN A 136 -11.09 20.95 -15.07
CA ASN A 136 -12.12 20.73 -16.10
C ASN A 136 -11.82 19.55 -17.02
N ARG A 137 -10.57 19.10 -17.10
CA ARG A 137 -10.15 17.97 -17.95
C ARG A 137 -10.24 16.63 -17.23
N ILE A 138 -10.14 16.63 -15.90
CA ILE A 138 -10.20 15.41 -15.09
C ILE A 138 -11.65 15.00 -14.80
N ASP A 139 -11.96 13.74 -15.07
CA ASP A 139 -13.25 13.15 -14.74
C ASP A 139 -13.31 12.75 -13.25
N PHE A 140 -13.75 13.67 -12.40
CA PHE A 140 -13.93 13.43 -10.96
C PHE A 140 -15.10 12.50 -10.61
N THR A 141 -15.82 11.95 -11.60
CA THR A 141 -16.72 10.82 -11.32
C THR A 141 -15.96 9.52 -11.13
N LYS A 142 -14.71 9.44 -11.64
CA LYS A 142 -13.85 8.26 -11.59
C LYS A 142 -12.68 8.37 -10.62
N THR A 143 -12.39 9.58 -10.13
CA THR A 143 -11.30 9.85 -9.18
C THR A 143 -11.67 10.98 -8.22
N ASN A 144 -10.80 11.30 -7.26
CA ASN A 144 -11.00 12.41 -6.34
C ASN A 144 -9.89 13.47 -6.45
N VAL A 145 -10.20 14.70 -6.01
CA VAL A 145 -9.29 15.86 -6.11
C VAL A 145 -7.97 15.62 -5.37
N MET A 146 -7.98 14.91 -4.24
CA MET A 146 -6.78 14.66 -3.45
C MET A 146 -5.82 13.70 -4.17
N HIS A 147 -6.35 12.69 -4.84
CA HIS A 147 -5.58 11.75 -5.65
C HIS A 147 -4.96 12.44 -6.87
N ALA A 148 -5.73 13.25 -7.61
CA ALA A 148 -5.20 14.00 -8.75
C ALA A 148 -4.09 14.99 -8.34
N ARG A 149 -4.22 15.64 -7.18
CA ARG A 149 -3.19 16.54 -6.63
C ARG A 149 -1.94 15.79 -6.17
N ALA A 150 -2.10 14.59 -5.60
CA ALA A 150 -0.97 13.74 -5.23
C ALA A 150 -0.22 13.25 -6.47
N ALA A 151 -0.93 12.78 -7.50
CA ALA A 151 -0.33 12.35 -8.76
C ALA A 151 0.40 13.51 -9.47
N LYS A 152 -0.21 14.70 -9.52
CA LYS A 152 0.44 15.91 -10.04
C LYS A 152 1.75 16.20 -9.31
N ALA A 153 1.72 16.22 -7.98
CA ALA A 153 2.89 16.47 -7.18
C ALA A 153 4.00 15.42 -7.41
N ALA A 154 3.62 14.15 -7.51
CA ALA A 154 4.55 13.05 -7.74
C ALA A 154 5.24 13.14 -9.11
N ILE A 155 4.47 13.42 -10.15
CA ILE A 155 4.99 13.56 -11.51
C ILE A 155 5.86 14.82 -11.67
N GLN A 156 5.48 15.92 -11.01
CA GLN A 156 6.24 17.17 -11.06
C GLN A 156 7.53 17.12 -10.22
N ASP A 157 7.58 16.37 -9.12
CA ASP A 157 8.83 16.18 -8.37
C ASP A 157 9.89 15.43 -9.19
N GLU A 158 9.45 14.59 -10.14
CA GLU A 158 10.31 13.95 -11.13
C GLU A 158 10.74 14.88 -12.28
N GLY A 159 10.33 16.15 -12.25
CA GLY A 159 10.70 17.20 -13.19
C GLY A 159 9.89 17.22 -14.49
N ILE A 160 8.68 16.65 -14.49
CA ILE A 160 7.79 16.62 -15.65
C ILE A 160 6.68 17.66 -15.47
N ASP A 161 6.71 18.72 -16.29
CA ASP A 161 5.77 19.83 -16.21
C ASP A 161 4.35 19.44 -16.69
N ASP A 162 4.26 18.66 -17.79
CA ASP A 162 2.99 18.18 -18.35
C ASP A 162 2.56 16.84 -17.75
N TRP A 163 2.18 16.89 -16.48
CA TRP A 163 1.78 15.69 -15.74
C TRP A 163 0.48 15.05 -16.27
N MET A 164 -0.39 15.80 -16.95
CA MET A 164 -1.64 15.28 -17.49
C MET A 164 -1.41 14.29 -18.65
N ALA A 165 -0.27 14.37 -19.33
CA ALA A 165 0.12 13.40 -20.36
C ALA A 165 0.42 12.00 -19.79
N ILE A 166 0.71 11.91 -18.49
CA ILE A 166 1.09 10.68 -17.77
C ILE A 166 -0.04 10.21 -16.86
N TYR A 167 -0.94 11.11 -16.49
CA TYR A 167 -1.95 10.87 -15.47
C TYR A 167 -2.99 9.82 -15.90
N ASP A 168 -3.03 8.71 -15.16
CA ASP A 168 -4.10 7.71 -15.21
C ASP A 168 -4.69 7.53 -13.80
N HIS A 169 -5.97 7.89 -13.64
CA HIS A 169 -6.74 7.68 -12.42
C HIS A 169 -6.80 6.23 -11.87
N ARG A 170 -6.42 5.23 -12.67
CA ARG A 170 -6.35 3.82 -12.25
C ARG A 170 -5.02 3.45 -11.62
N LEU A 171 -4.00 4.29 -11.78
CA LEU A 171 -2.67 4.09 -11.25
C LEU A 171 -2.52 4.83 -9.91
N GLU A 172 -1.79 4.24 -8.98
CA GLU A 172 -1.39 4.92 -7.75
C GLU A 172 -0.32 5.99 -8.03
N PRO A 173 -0.17 7.03 -7.19
CA PRO A 173 0.81 8.10 -7.43
C PRO A 173 2.24 7.60 -7.65
N GLU A 174 2.64 6.51 -7.01
CA GLU A 174 3.98 5.90 -7.16
C GLU A 174 4.15 5.12 -8.48
N GLU A 175 3.05 4.60 -9.02
CA GLU A 175 3.06 3.96 -10.35
C GLU A 175 3.25 5.01 -11.44
N HIS A 176 2.74 6.23 -11.22
CA HIS A 176 3.01 7.38 -12.09
C HIS A 176 4.47 7.83 -12.02
N VAL A 177 5.14 7.74 -10.88
CA VAL A 177 6.58 8.04 -10.75
C VAL A 177 7.40 7.05 -11.59
N ASN A 178 7.08 5.77 -11.50
CA ASN A 178 7.73 4.76 -12.35
C ASN A 178 7.45 5.00 -13.84
N LEU A 179 6.23 5.41 -14.20
CA LEU A 179 5.88 5.78 -15.58
C LEU A 179 6.66 7.01 -16.06
N ALA A 180 6.76 8.03 -15.21
CA ALA A 180 7.50 9.26 -15.44
C ALA A 180 9.00 9.00 -15.64
N GLN A 181 9.60 8.17 -14.80
CA GLN A 181 11.02 7.81 -14.91
C GLN A 181 11.31 7.01 -16.19
N ARG A 182 10.43 6.09 -16.59
CA ARG A 182 10.58 5.30 -17.83
C ARG A 182 10.41 6.13 -19.10
N ASN A 183 9.62 7.20 -19.04
CA ASN A 183 9.33 8.07 -20.19
C ASN A 183 10.10 9.41 -20.16
N ARG A 184 11.00 9.62 -19.20
CA ARG A 184 11.75 10.87 -19.05
C ARG A 184 12.51 11.25 -20.33
N GLU A 185 13.09 10.26 -21.03
CA GLU A 185 13.85 10.50 -22.26
C GLU A 185 12.97 10.81 -23.48
N SER A 186 11.74 10.29 -23.54
CA SER A 186 10.79 10.55 -24.63
C SER A 186 10.02 11.86 -24.43
N ILE A 187 9.78 12.27 -23.18
CA ILE A 187 8.98 13.46 -22.84
C ILE A 187 9.82 14.75 -22.85
N GLN A 188 11.13 14.65 -22.57
CA GLN A 188 12.02 15.82 -22.53
C GLN A 188 12.45 16.31 -23.93
N GLY A 189 12.06 15.58 -24.98
CA GLY A 189 12.55 15.73 -26.34
C GLY A 189 11.56 16.32 -27.32
N GLU A 190 10.84 17.40 -27.02
CA GLU A 190 10.41 18.39 -28.02
C GLU A 190 9.67 19.55 -27.36
N ARG A 191 10.27 20.75 -27.40
CA ARG A 191 9.51 21.99 -27.27
C ARG A 191 8.67 22.13 -28.53
N LEU A 192 7.46 21.58 -28.51
CA LEU A 192 6.43 21.88 -29.51
C LEU A 192 5.65 23.08 -29.00
N ASP A 193 5.79 24.19 -29.74
CA ASP A 193 5.01 25.39 -29.52
C ASP A 193 3.51 25.10 -29.73
N GLU A 194 2.67 25.84 -29.01
CA GLU A 194 1.28 25.57 -28.57
C GLU A 194 0.19 25.39 -29.66
N ASP A 195 0.52 25.17 -30.94
CA ASP A 195 -0.47 25.25 -32.04
C ASP A 195 -0.69 23.98 -32.91
N ASP A 196 -0.04 22.84 -32.65
CA ASP A 196 -0.18 21.61 -33.48
C ASP A 196 -0.68 20.38 -32.68
N THR A 197 -1.77 20.52 -31.93
CA THR A 197 -2.26 19.48 -31.01
C THR A 197 -2.81 18.23 -31.70
N ASP A 198 -3.53 18.36 -32.83
CA ASP A 198 -4.16 17.19 -33.46
C ASP A 198 -3.16 16.36 -34.31
N ALA A 199 -2.21 17.00 -34.99
CA ALA A 199 -1.22 16.30 -35.82
C ALA A 199 -0.11 15.62 -34.98
N ALA A 200 0.25 16.23 -33.85
CA ALA A 200 1.21 15.65 -32.92
C ALA A 200 0.60 14.48 -32.12
N GLU A 201 -0.70 14.49 -31.85
CA GLU A 201 -1.42 13.36 -31.22
C GLU A 201 -1.43 12.13 -32.15
N ASP A 202 -1.77 12.31 -33.44
CA ASP A 202 -1.76 11.24 -34.44
C ASP A 202 -0.36 10.65 -34.67
N GLU A 203 0.69 11.49 -34.73
CA GLU A 203 2.07 11.03 -34.89
C GLU A 203 2.58 10.27 -33.65
N ARG A 204 2.13 10.67 -32.45
CA ARG A 204 2.47 9.98 -31.19
C ARG A 204 1.74 8.65 -31.03
N ILE A 205 0.47 8.57 -31.44
CA ILE A 205 -0.26 7.30 -31.51
C ILE A 205 0.43 6.36 -32.49
N ALA A 206 0.87 6.84 -33.65
CA ALA A 206 1.60 6.01 -34.62
C ALA A 206 2.93 5.48 -34.08
N VAL A 207 3.67 6.27 -33.28
CA VAL A 207 4.92 5.82 -32.62
C VAL A 207 4.64 4.79 -31.52
N LEU A 208 3.57 4.98 -30.73
CA LEU A 208 3.14 4.02 -29.70
C LEU A 208 2.68 2.70 -30.31
N GLU A 209 1.84 2.74 -31.34
CA GLU A 209 1.42 1.57 -32.11
C GLU A 209 2.63 0.86 -32.72
N GLN A 210 3.63 1.60 -33.20
CA GLN A 210 4.86 1.02 -33.74
C GLN A 210 5.75 0.38 -32.66
N ALA A 211 5.78 0.94 -31.44
CA ALA A 211 6.54 0.37 -30.33
C ALA A 211 5.87 -0.87 -29.75
N GLU A 212 4.53 -0.85 -29.59
CA GLU A 212 3.72 -2.03 -29.25
C GLU A 212 3.90 -3.11 -30.32
N SER A 213 3.86 -2.75 -31.61
CA SER A 213 4.12 -3.68 -32.71
C SER A 213 5.50 -4.32 -32.64
N GLN A 214 6.54 -3.59 -32.20
CA GLN A 214 7.89 -4.13 -32.05
C GLN A 214 8.08 -5.00 -30.80
N ALA A 215 7.36 -4.69 -29.71
CA ALA A 215 7.36 -5.50 -28.50
C ALA A 215 6.61 -6.81 -28.74
N GLU A 216 5.43 -6.74 -29.35
CA GLU A 216 4.62 -7.87 -29.78
C GLU A 216 5.37 -8.76 -30.78
N GLN A 217 6.05 -8.17 -31.77
CA GLN A 217 6.86 -8.94 -32.72
C GLN A 217 8.01 -9.70 -32.05
N ARG A 218 8.69 -9.09 -31.07
CA ARG A 218 9.75 -9.76 -30.31
C ARG A 218 9.22 -10.86 -29.40
N ALA A 219 8.07 -10.62 -28.76
CA ALA A 219 7.41 -11.63 -27.93
C ALA A 219 6.93 -12.82 -28.78
N ARG A 220 6.44 -12.55 -29.99
CA ARG A 220 6.09 -13.56 -30.98
C ARG A 220 7.30 -14.40 -31.42
N GLU A 221 8.38 -13.77 -31.85
CA GLU A 221 9.60 -14.48 -32.25
C GLU A 221 10.16 -15.35 -31.11
N ALA A 222 10.20 -14.82 -29.89
CA ALA A 222 10.67 -15.57 -28.73
C ALA A 222 9.72 -16.72 -28.33
N CYS A 223 8.40 -16.54 -28.49
CA CYS A 223 7.42 -17.61 -28.28
C CYS A 223 7.55 -18.72 -29.36
N GLU A 224 7.79 -18.34 -30.63
CA GLU A 224 8.10 -19.27 -31.72
C GLU A 224 9.42 -20.03 -31.49
N GLU A 225 10.35 -19.48 -30.69
CA GLU A 225 11.59 -20.14 -30.27
C GLU A 225 11.45 -21.00 -29.01
N GLY A 226 10.23 -21.10 -28.45
CA GLY A 226 9.90 -21.95 -27.30
C GLY A 226 10.12 -21.29 -25.93
N HIS A 227 10.22 -19.96 -25.87
CA HIS A 227 10.32 -19.24 -24.60
C HIS A 227 8.92 -19.03 -23.98
N GLU A 228 8.59 -19.84 -22.98
CA GLU A 228 7.29 -19.82 -22.26
C GLU A 228 6.96 -18.44 -21.68
N GLU A 229 7.96 -17.73 -21.13
CA GLU A 229 7.80 -16.36 -20.60
C GLU A 229 7.35 -15.35 -21.67
N ALA A 230 7.74 -15.55 -22.93
CA ALA A 230 7.32 -14.69 -24.04
C ALA A 230 5.89 -15.01 -24.52
N CYS A 231 5.48 -16.28 -24.43
CA CYS A 231 4.11 -16.70 -24.71
C CYS A 231 3.13 -16.19 -23.64
N ASP A 232 3.55 -16.13 -22.37
CA ASP A 232 2.79 -15.52 -21.28
C ASP A 232 2.60 -14.01 -21.51
N GLU A 233 3.63 -13.33 -22.01
CA GLU A 233 3.59 -11.91 -22.35
C GLU A 233 2.60 -11.61 -23.50
N LEU A 234 2.56 -12.44 -24.56
CA LEU A 234 1.56 -12.33 -25.63
C LEU A 234 0.13 -12.51 -25.11
N ARG A 235 -0.06 -13.42 -24.14
CA ARG A 235 -1.35 -13.64 -23.46
C ARG A 235 -1.80 -12.39 -22.70
N ASN A 236 -0.87 -11.71 -22.03
CA ASN A 236 -1.12 -10.43 -21.36
C ASN A 236 -1.45 -9.30 -22.36
N MET A 237 -0.89 -9.37 -23.57
CA MET A 237 -1.19 -8.46 -24.69
C MET A 237 -2.52 -8.78 -25.41
N GLY A 238 -3.21 -9.86 -25.00
CA GLY A 238 -4.56 -10.19 -25.47
C GLY A 238 -4.63 -11.18 -26.64
N TRP A 239 -3.52 -11.82 -27.01
CA TRP A 239 -3.51 -12.91 -27.99
C TRP A 239 -4.30 -14.12 -27.47
N SER A 240 -4.97 -14.83 -28.38
CA SER A 240 -5.72 -16.02 -27.99
C SER A 240 -4.80 -17.22 -27.77
N ASP A 241 -5.20 -18.10 -26.85
CA ASP A 241 -4.49 -19.36 -26.58
C ASP A 241 -4.38 -20.26 -27.83
N ASP A 242 -5.29 -20.12 -28.79
CA ASP A 242 -5.24 -20.86 -30.05
C ASP A 242 -4.17 -20.32 -31.00
N GLU A 243 -3.98 -18.99 -31.06
CA GLU A 243 -2.93 -18.34 -31.86
C GLU A 243 -1.55 -18.61 -31.26
N ILE A 244 -1.41 -18.55 -29.93
CA ILE A 244 -0.15 -18.86 -29.24
C ILE A 244 0.24 -20.32 -29.44
N ARG A 245 -0.72 -21.25 -29.38
CA ARG A 245 -0.47 -22.67 -29.62
C ARG A 245 -0.06 -22.97 -31.06
N GLU A 246 -0.49 -22.17 -32.02
CA GLU A 246 -0.04 -22.29 -33.41
C GLU A 246 1.43 -21.89 -33.55
N LEU A 247 1.87 -20.84 -32.85
CA LEU A 247 3.29 -20.41 -32.79
C LEU A 247 4.18 -21.51 -32.19
N GLU A 248 3.74 -22.11 -31.09
CA GLU A 248 4.43 -23.23 -30.43
C GLU A 248 4.53 -24.48 -31.34
N GLN A 249 3.50 -24.76 -32.15
CA GLN A 249 3.51 -25.90 -33.09
C GLN A 249 4.51 -25.73 -34.25
N TYR A 250 4.81 -24.50 -34.67
CA TYR A 250 5.81 -24.24 -35.71
C TYR A 250 7.26 -24.40 -35.21
N ALA A 251 7.50 -24.18 -33.91
CA ALA A 251 8.78 -24.43 -33.24
C ALA A 251 9.16 -25.92 -33.30
N ASP A 252 8.20 -26.79 -32.95
CA ASP A 252 8.36 -28.25 -32.93
C ASP A 252 8.74 -28.83 -34.30
N ALA A 253 8.22 -28.26 -35.39
CA ALA A 253 8.51 -28.75 -36.74
C ALA A 253 9.93 -28.39 -37.22
N GLN A 254 10.45 -27.21 -36.84
CA GLN A 254 11.81 -26.80 -37.19
C GLN A 254 12.86 -27.46 -36.30
N ASP A 255 12.57 -27.65 -35.01
CA ASP A 255 13.45 -28.40 -34.11
C ASP A 255 13.54 -29.88 -34.51
N PHE A 256 12.44 -30.51 -34.94
CA PHE A 256 12.48 -31.86 -35.50
C PHE A 256 13.35 -31.94 -36.77
N ALA A 257 13.26 -30.95 -37.68
CA ALA A 257 14.09 -30.91 -38.88
C ALA A 257 15.58 -30.69 -38.55
N ARG A 258 15.89 -29.85 -37.56
CA ARG A 258 17.26 -29.56 -37.12
C ARG A 258 17.91 -30.78 -36.47
N VAL A 259 17.18 -31.49 -35.60
CA VAL A 259 17.63 -32.74 -34.98
C VAL A 259 17.90 -33.84 -36.02
N VAL A 260 17.04 -33.98 -37.04
CA VAL A 260 17.21 -34.98 -38.11
C VAL A 260 18.41 -34.66 -39.03
N VAL A 261 18.72 -33.38 -39.25
CA VAL A 261 19.90 -32.96 -40.03
C VAL A 261 21.20 -33.19 -39.26
N ASP A 262 21.22 -32.89 -37.96
CA ASP A 262 22.39 -33.13 -37.10
C ASP A 262 22.69 -34.62 -36.92
N GLU A 263 21.67 -35.48 -36.79
CA GLU A 263 21.86 -36.94 -36.77
C GLU A 263 22.43 -37.48 -38.10
N LYS A 264 22.04 -36.92 -39.24
CA LYS A 264 22.62 -37.30 -40.55
C LYS A 264 24.07 -36.83 -40.72
N ALA A 265 24.43 -35.67 -40.16
CA ALA A 265 25.79 -35.15 -40.20
C ALA A 265 26.74 -35.95 -39.30
N THR A 266 26.27 -36.43 -38.14
CA THR A 266 27.04 -37.30 -37.25
C THR A 266 27.13 -38.74 -37.75
N ALA A 267 26.16 -39.24 -38.52
CA ALA A 267 26.22 -40.57 -39.14
C ALA A 267 27.14 -40.65 -40.39
N ALA A 268 27.63 -39.52 -40.91
CA ALA A 268 28.45 -39.45 -42.12
C ALA A 268 29.95 -39.20 -41.86
N ASN A 269 30.38 -39.15 -40.59
CA ASN A 269 31.79 -39.05 -40.16
C ASN A 269 32.26 -40.35 -39.51
#